data_AF-A0A3C0BET1-F1
#
_entry.id   AF-A0A3C0BET1-F1
#
_cell.length_a   1.000
_cell.length_b   1.000
_cell.length_c   1.000
_cell.angle_alpha   90.00
_cell.angle_beta   90.00
_cell.angle_gamma   90.00
#
_symmetry.space_group_name_H-M   'P 1'
#
loop_
_entity.id
_entity.type
_entity.pdbx_description
1 polymer ?
#
loop_
_entity_poly.entity_id
_entity_poly.type
_entity_poly.pdbx_seq_one_letter_code
_entity_poly.pdbx_strand_id
1 'polypeptide(L)' 'FSWQISPIRVPEPDPAKGSEVEIVFKEEDGLTKLVFEHRSFSNHGNGWRKYIEALKSEQGWPYILNRYKRHCETG' A
#
# COMPACT_ATOMS: atom_id res chain seq x y z
N PHE A 1 -8.05 -4.07 -3.41
CA PHE A 1 -8.19 -5.28 -2.58
C PHE A 1 -8.15 -4.89 -1.10
N SER A 2 -8.73 -5.70 -0.22
CA SER A 2 -8.75 -5.43 1.23
C SER A 2 -7.36 -5.67 1.85
N TRP A 3 -6.93 -4.75 2.69
CA TRP A 3 -5.69 -4.80 3.45
C TRP A 3 -6.01 -5.14 4.92
N GLN A 4 -6.05 -6.44 5.18
CA GLN A 4 -6.39 -7.04 6.48
C GLN A 4 -5.14 -7.28 7.34
N ILE A 5 -4.35 -6.22 7.53
CA ILE A 5 -3.14 -6.24 8.35
C ILE A 5 -3.20 -5.09 9.33
N SER A 6 -3.26 -5.40 10.62
CA SER A 6 -3.37 -4.40 11.69
C SER A 6 -2.12 -3.51 11.81
N PRO A 7 -2.18 -2.40 12.57
CA PRO A 7 -1.04 -1.50 12.78
C PRO A 7 0.22 -2.17 13.35
N ILE A 8 0.06 -3.26 14.10
CA ILE A 8 1.17 -4.04 14.67
C ILE A 8 1.63 -5.17 13.74
N ARG A 9 1.18 -5.17 12.48
CA ARG A 9 1.56 -6.10 11.41
C ARG A 9 1.17 -7.56 11.65
N VAL A 10 -0.01 -7.78 12.25
CA VAL A 10 -0.62 -9.12 12.34
C VAL A 10 -1.89 -9.19 11.49
N PRO A 11 -2.32 -10.39 11.04
CA PRO A 11 -3.59 -10.55 10.31
C PRO A 11 -4.78 -9.98 11.09
N GLU A 12 -5.69 -9.30 10.39
CA GLU A 12 -6.95 -8.76 10.93
C GLU A 12 -8.14 -9.53 10.31
N PRO A 13 -8.75 -10.49 11.04
CA PRO A 13 -9.79 -11.35 10.49
C PRO A 13 -11.11 -10.62 10.23
N ASP A 14 -11.37 -9.48 10.88
CA ASP A 14 -12.56 -8.67 10.65
C ASP A 14 -12.39 -7.78 9.42
N PRO A 15 -13.09 -8.02 8.29
CA PRO A 15 -12.93 -7.21 7.08
C PRO A 15 -13.31 -5.75 7.28
N ALA A 16 -14.17 -5.42 8.25
CA ALA A 16 -14.57 -4.04 8.55
C ALA A 16 -13.43 -3.23 9.20
N LYS A 17 -12.40 -3.90 9.74
CA LYS A 17 -11.21 -3.27 10.30
C LYS A 17 -10.05 -3.16 9.30
N GLY A 18 -10.23 -3.70 8.09
CA GLY A 18 -9.27 -3.57 7.01
C GLY A 18 -9.26 -2.17 6.39
N SER A 19 -8.11 -1.79 5.85
CA SER A 19 -8.00 -0.69 4.88
C SER A 19 -8.12 -1.24 3.46
N GLU A 20 -7.96 -0.37 2.46
CA GLU A 20 -7.98 -0.78 1.06
C GLU A 20 -6.71 -0.33 0.36
N VAL A 21 -6.21 -1.21 -0.51
CA VAL A 21 -5.15 -0.89 -1.48
C VAL A 21 -5.74 -0.97 -2.89
N GLU A 22 -5.51 0.08 -3.66
CA GLU A 22 -5.88 0.16 -5.07
C GLU A 22 -4.64 0.42 -5.91
N ILE A 23 -4.55 -0.30 -7.03
CA ILE A 23 -3.46 -0.20 -7.99
C ILE A 23 -4.10 -0.11 -9.37
N VAL A 24 -3.83 0.99 -10.07
CA VAL A 24 -4.33 1.21 -11.43
C VAL A 24 -3.14 1.40 -12.34
N PHE A 25 -3.09 0.60 -13.41
CA PHE A 25 -2.10 0.75 -14.48
C PHE A 25 -2.73 1.58 -15.60
N LYS A 26 -2.01 2.59 -16.05
CA LYS A 26 -2.42 3.47 -17.15
C LYS A 26 -1.28 3.57 -18.16
N GLU A 27 -1.62 3.67 -19.43
CA GLU A 27 -0.66 4.06 -20.45
C GLU A 27 -0.44 5.58 -20.36
N GLU A 28 0.82 6.02 -20.38
CA GLU A 28 1.23 7.42 -20.41
C GLU A 28 2.52 7.52 -21.23
N ASP A 29 2.49 8.23 -22.36
CA ASP A 29 3.63 8.47 -23.25
C ASP A 29 4.42 7.22 -23.67
N GLY A 30 3.71 6.13 -24.00
CA GLY A 30 4.34 4.84 -24.38
C GLY A 30 4.97 4.09 -23.21
N LEU A 31 4.75 4.55 -21.97
CA LEU A 31 5.13 3.88 -20.73
C LEU A 31 3.88 3.44 -19.96
N THR A 32 4.08 2.55 -18.98
CA THR A 32 3.04 2.18 -18.02
C THR A 32 3.23 2.95 -16.71
N LYS A 33 2.24 3.77 -16.35
CA LYS A 33 2.14 4.44 -15.06
C LYS A 33 1.30 3.63 -14.09
N LEU A 34 1.90 3.30 -12.94
CA LEU A 34 1.22 2.70 -11.81
C LEU A 34 0.76 3.81 -10.86
N VAL A 35 -0.56 3.94 -10.70
CA VAL A 35 -1.19 4.79 -9.67
C VAL A 35 -1.51 3.91 -8.47
N PHE A 36 -0.96 4.28 -7.31
CA PHE A 36 -1.12 3.54 -6.07
C PHE A 36 -1.89 4.39 -5.05
N GLU A 37 -2.94 3.82 -4.46
CA GLU A 37 -3.63 4.41 -3.33
C GLU A 37 -3.78 3.38 -2.21
N HIS A 38 -3.55 3.82 -0.97
CA HIS A 38 -3.92 3.09 0.23
C HIS A 38 -4.79 4.02 1.08
N ARG A 39 -6.03 3.63 1.34
CA ARG A 39 -7.06 4.48 1.98
C ARG A 39 -7.77 3.77 3.13
N SER A 40 -8.68 4.46 3.80
CA SER A 40 -9.52 3.91 4.89
C SER A 40 -8.72 3.47 6.13
N PHE A 41 -7.60 4.14 6.42
CA PHE A 41 -6.75 3.78 7.56
C PHE A 41 -7.44 3.91 8.93
N SER A 42 -8.42 4.78 9.08
CA SER A 42 -9.18 4.94 10.32
C SER A 42 -9.83 3.63 10.81
N ASN A 43 -10.10 2.68 9.90
CA ASN A 43 -10.65 1.37 10.20
C ASN A 43 -9.75 0.53 11.12
N HIS A 44 -8.43 0.82 11.12
CA HIS A 44 -7.43 0.11 11.94
C HIS A 44 -7.48 0.48 13.42
N GLY A 45 -8.35 1.40 13.84
CA GLY A 45 -8.47 1.81 15.23
C GLY A 45 -7.17 2.36 15.81
N ASN A 46 -6.85 2.00 17.05
CA ASN A 46 -5.69 2.55 17.74
C ASN A 46 -4.38 2.24 16.99
N GLY A 47 -3.63 3.30 16.67
CA GLY A 47 -2.34 3.18 15.98
C GLY A 47 -2.39 3.44 14.47
N TRP A 48 -3.56 3.64 13.87
CA TRP A 48 -3.68 3.88 12.43
C TRP A 48 -2.80 5.03 11.91
N ARG A 49 -2.68 6.13 12.67
CA ARG A 49 -1.82 7.27 12.29
C ARG A 49 -0.35 6.90 12.24
N LYS A 50 0.15 6.20 13.26
CA LYS A 50 1.53 5.69 13.28
C LYS A 50 1.77 4.68 12.16
N TYR A 51 0.74 3.90 11.82
CA TYR A 51 0.81 2.95 10.73
C TYR A 51 0.97 3.63 9.36
N ILE A 52 0.24 4.73 9.12
CA ILE A 52 0.46 5.57 7.93
C ILE A 52 1.91 6.05 7.86
N GLU A 53 2.45 6.60 8.95
CA GLU A 53 3.83 7.10 8.95
C GLU A 53 4.84 5.99 8.67
N ALA A 54 4.63 4.79 9.23
CA ALA A 54 5.47 3.63 8.94
C ALA A 54 5.40 3.19 7.47
N LEU A 55 4.20 3.22 6.87
CA LEU A 55 4.00 2.87 5.46
C LEU A 55 4.48 3.96 4.48
N LYS A 56 4.53 5.22 4.91
CA LYS A 56 5.11 6.33 4.14
C LYS A 56 6.64 6.42 4.24
N SER A 57 7.23 5.80 5.26
CA SER A 57 8.69 5.78 5.43
C SER A 57 9.41 5.14 4.23
N GLU A 58 10.71 5.38 4.11
CA GLU A 58 11.52 4.79 3.03
C GLU A 58 11.37 3.27 2.96
N GLN A 59 11.21 2.60 4.10
CA GLN A 59 11.05 1.13 4.20
C GLN A 59 9.58 0.66 4.05
N GLY A 60 8.66 1.55 3.73
CA GLY A 60 7.24 1.27 3.51
C GLY A 60 6.90 1.03 2.04
N TRP A 61 5.79 1.63 1.58
CA TRP A 61 5.37 1.58 0.17
C TRP A 61 6.42 2.10 -0.81
N PRO A 62 7.17 3.19 -0.53
CA PRO A 62 8.24 3.64 -1.42
C PRO A 62 9.26 2.55 -1.77
N TYR A 63 9.73 1.78 -0.78
CA TYR A 63 10.64 0.65 -1.02
C TYR A 63 10.03 -0.41 -1.92
N ILE A 64 8.80 -0.86 -1.60
CA ILE A 64 8.12 -1.93 -2.34
C ILE A 64 7.89 -1.52 -3.79
N LEU A 65 7.36 -0.32 -4.03
CA LEU A 65 7.05 0.17 -5.39
C LEU A 65 8.33 0.38 -6.21
N ASN A 66 9.41 0.87 -5.60
CA ASN A 66 10.70 1.01 -6.27
C ASN A 66 11.33 -0.35 -6.62
N ARG A 67 11.20 -1.36 -5.75
CA ARG A 67 11.65 -2.73 -6.03
C ARG A 67 10.87 -3.34 -7.20
N TYR A 68 9.55 -3.15 -7.23
CA TYR A 68 8.71 -3.59 -8.34
C TYR A 68 9.10 -2.91 -9.65
N LYS A 69 9.23 -1.57 -9.64
CA LYS A 69 9.68 -0.79 -10.80
C LYS A 69 11.00 -1.33 -11.36
N ARG A 70 12.02 -1.48 -10.50
CA ARG A 70 13.33 -2.01 -10.91
C ARG A 70 13.22 -3.39 -11.53
N HIS A 71 12.41 -4.28 -10.96
CA HIS A 71 12.21 -5.60 -11.52
C HIS A 71 11.64 -5.54 -12.93
N CYS A 72 10.65 -4.68 -13.19
CA CYS A 72 10.08 -4.47 -14.52
C CYS A 72 11.05 -3.84 -15.52
N GLU A 73 11.97 -2.98 -15.06
CA GLU A 73 12.99 -2.36 -15.93
C GLU A 73 14.13 -3.31 -16.30
N THR A 74 14.37 -4.34 -15.49
CA THR A 74 15.47 -5.31 -15.70
C THR A 74 15.01 -6.67 -16.24
N GLY A 75 13.70 -6.91 -16.28
CA GLY A 75 13.09 -8.17 -16.70
C GLY A 75 12.86 -8.28 -18.19
#